data_AF-A0A957MBJ8-F1
#
_entry.id   AF-A0A957MBJ8-F1
#
_cell.length_a   1.000
_cell.length_b   1.000
_cell.length_c   1.000
_cell.angle_alpha   90.00
_cell.angle_beta   90.00
_cell.angle_gamma   90.00
#
_symmetry.space_group_name_H-M   'P 1'
#
loop_
_entity.id
_entity.type
_entity.pdbx_description
1 polymer ?
#
loop_
_entity_poly.entity_id
_entity_poly.type
_entity_poly.pdbx_seq_one_letter_code
_entity_poly.pdbx_strand_id
1 'polypeptide(L)'
;FRLAQPDDLWLHARGVPGAHVIVRGGGRPPDEEDVALAARLAAYRSAARGDRSVDVIVTERRWVSRAPGGRPGQVLVARERVIAVPGDAPEGLVERD
;
A
#
# COMPACT_ATOMS: atom_id res chain seq x y z
N PHE A 1 -2.33 -0.83 -12.14
CA PHE A 1 -1.41 -1.04 -13.28
C PHE A 1 -1.42 0.08 -14.32
N ARG A 2 -2.50 0.87 -14.50
CA ARG A 2 -2.55 1.96 -15.50
C ARG A 2 -2.07 3.33 -14.98
N LEU A 3 -2.23 3.61 -13.69
CA LEU A 3 -1.98 4.94 -13.11
C LEU A 3 -0.55 5.13 -12.58
N ALA A 4 0.00 4.11 -11.93
CA ALA A 4 1.30 4.18 -11.27
C ALA A 4 2.46 3.90 -12.24
N GLN A 5 3.53 4.70 -12.11
CA GLN A 5 4.81 4.52 -12.78
C GLN A 5 5.64 3.38 -12.14
N PRO A 6 6.68 2.87 -12.81
CA PRO A 6 7.49 1.76 -12.28
C PRO A 6 8.18 2.05 -10.94
N ASP A 7 8.56 3.30 -10.69
CA ASP A 7 9.28 3.80 -9.51
C ASP A 7 8.37 4.35 -8.41
N ASP A 8 7.06 4.46 -8.67
CA ASP A 8 6.08 4.77 -7.62
C ASP A 8 6.06 3.67 -6.56
N LEU A 9 5.80 4.04 -5.30
CA LEU A 9 5.62 3.05 -4.25
C LEU A 9 4.22 2.45 -4.30
N TRP A 10 4.13 1.15 -4.08
CA TRP A 10 2.92 0.38 -3.90
C TRP A 10 2.88 -0.18 -2.48
N LEU A 11 1.72 -0.05 -1.83
CA LEU A 11 1.49 -0.50 -0.47
C LEU A 11 0.21 -1.32 -0.35
N HIS A 12 0.23 -2.31 0.54
CA HIS A 12 -0.91 -3.19 0.83
C HIS A 12 -0.75 -3.89 2.18
N ALA A 13 -1.87 -4.11 2.88
CA ALA A 13 -1.88 -4.84 4.15
C ALA A 13 -1.55 -6.33 3.95
N ARG A 14 -0.52 -6.82 4.63
CA ARG A 14 0.06 -8.13 4.41
C ARG A 14 -0.88 -9.25 4.84
N GLY A 15 -1.09 -10.24 3.97
CA GLY A 15 -1.81 -11.47 4.30
C GLY A 15 -3.32 -11.34 4.42
N VAL A 16 -3.89 -10.14 4.21
CA VAL A 16 -5.33 -9.88 4.30
C VAL A 16 -5.85 -9.14 3.07
N PRO A 17 -7.14 -9.29 2.70
CA PRO A 17 -7.75 -8.45 1.68
C PRO A 17 -7.70 -6.96 2.07
N GLY A 18 -7.49 -6.07 1.09
CA GLY A 18 -7.44 -4.64 1.34
C GLY A 18 -7.14 -3.82 0.10
N ALA A 19 -7.17 -2.48 0.25
CA ALA A 19 -6.91 -1.55 -0.83
C ALA A 19 -5.44 -1.56 -1.26
N HIS A 20 -5.19 -1.41 -2.57
CA HIS A 20 -3.87 -1.08 -3.08
C HIS A 20 -3.66 0.43 -3.00
N VAL A 21 -2.62 0.86 -2.29
CA VAL A 21 -2.25 2.27 -2.13
C VAL A 21 -1.02 2.56 -2.98
N ILE A 22 -0.98 3.74 -3.60
CA ILE A 22 0.15 4.21 -4.41
C ILE A 22 0.63 5.56 -3.86
N VAL A 23 1.94 5.70 -3.68
CA VAL A 23 2.59 7.00 -3.47
C VAL A 23 3.33 7.38 -4.74
N ARG A 24 2.93 8.50 -5.35
CA ARG A 24 3.53 9.00 -6.59
C ARG A 24 4.70 9.92 -6.26
N GLY A 25 5.92 9.43 -6.40
CA GLY A 25 7.14 10.17 -6.07
C GLY A 25 7.56 11.18 -7.15
N GLY A 26 7.01 11.06 -8.37
CA GLY A 26 7.32 11.96 -9.48
C GLY A 26 8.80 11.93 -9.87
N GLY A 27 9.43 10.75 -9.84
CA GLY A 27 10.86 10.57 -10.13
C GLY A 27 11.79 10.82 -8.94
N ARG A 28 11.25 11.05 -7.73
CA ARG A 28 12.01 11.14 -6.47
C ARG A 28 11.46 10.14 -5.45
N PRO A 29 12.31 9.58 -4.57
CA PRO A 29 11.82 8.79 -3.45
C PRO A 29 10.89 9.62 -2.56
N PRO A 30 9.69 9.13 -2.22
CA PRO A 30 8.86 9.73 -1.17
C PRO A 30 9.61 9.75 0.16
N ASP A 31 9.30 10.73 1.01
CA ASP A 31 9.82 10.75 2.38
C ASP A 31 9.15 9.68 3.25
N GLU A 32 9.75 9.37 4.41
CA GLU A 32 9.21 8.34 5.30
C GLU A 32 7.86 8.75 5.93
N GLU A 33 7.55 10.05 5.99
CA GLU A 33 6.28 10.54 6.51
C GLU A 33 5.13 10.21 5.54
N ASP A 34 5.30 10.50 4.25
CA ASP A 34 4.37 10.11 3.18
C ASP A 34 4.18 8.59 3.14
N VAL A 35 5.27 7.81 3.32
CA VAL A 35 5.18 6.35 3.35
C VAL A 35 4.40 5.88 4.57
N ALA A 36 4.66 6.43 5.76
CA ALA A 36 3.93 6.08 6.97
C ALA A 36 2.43 6.40 6.85
N LEU A 37 2.09 7.57 6.29
CA LEU A 37 0.70 7.96 6.04
C LEU A 37 0.01 7.01 5.06
N ALA A 38 0.67 6.70 3.94
CA ALA A 38 0.16 5.75 2.96
C ALA A 38 -0.01 4.34 3.53
N ALA A 39 0.88 3.91 4.41
CA ALA A 39 0.79 2.62 5.08
C ALA A 39 -0.40 2.57 6.05
N ARG A 40 -0.62 3.63 6.84
CA ARG A 40 -1.83 3.74 7.68
C ARG A 40 -3.10 3.72 6.84
N LEU A 41 -3.11 4.35 5.68
CA LEU A 41 -4.25 4.27 4.75
C LEU A 41 -4.48 2.84 4.24
N ALA A 42 -3.41 2.11 3.88
CA ALA A 42 -3.50 0.72 3.45
C ALA A 42 -4.03 -0.20 4.57
N ALA A 43 -3.55 -0.02 5.81
CA ALA A 43 -4.01 -0.75 6.98
C ALA A 43 -5.48 -0.45 7.29
N TYR A 44 -5.86 0.84 7.34
CA TYR A 44 -7.23 1.29 7.59
C TYR A 44 -8.24 0.80 6.53
N ARG A 45 -7.81 0.67 5.27
CA ARG A 45 -8.64 0.17 4.15
C ARG A 45 -8.45 -1.33 3.89
N SER A 46 -8.13 -2.10 4.92
CA SER A 46 -7.98 -3.55 4.86
C SER A 46 -8.97 -4.28 5.77
N ALA A 47 -8.99 -5.60 5.68
CA ALA A 47 -9.72 -6.45 6.62
C ALA A 47 -9.11 -6.45 8.04
N ALA A 48 -7.88 -5.93 8.22
CA ALA A 48 -7.23 -5.74 9.52
C ALA A 48 -7.50 -4.34 10.14
N ARG A 49 -8.48 -3.60 9.61
CA ARG A 49 -8.89 -2.29 10.14
C ARG A 49 -9.24 -2.40 11.64
N GLY A 50 -8.69 -1.50 12.45
CA GLY A 50 -8.89 -1.45 13.89
C GLY A 50 -7.87 -2.26 14.71
N ASP A 51 -7.01 -3.07 14.07
CA ASP A 51 -5.95 -3.76 14.77
C ASP A 51 -4.88 -2.79 15.28
N ARG A 52 -4.29 -3.12 16.44
CA ARG A 52 -3.24 -2.28 17.07
C ARG A 52 -1.95 -2.21 16.27
N SER A 53 -1.69 -3.20 15.43
CA SER A 53 -0.50 -3.33 14.60
C SER A 53 -0.81 -4.17 13.38
N VAL A 54 -0.68 -3.57 12.20
CA VAL A 54 -0.90 -4.18 10.89
C VAL A 54 0.41 -4.13 10.12
N ASP A 55 0.85 -5.28 9.64
CA ASP A 55 1.98 -5.37 8.72
C ASP A 55 1.57 -4.85 7.34
N VAL A 56 2.31 -3.87 6.83
CA VAL A 56 2.09 -3.29 5.52
C VAL A 56 3.31 -3.52 4.64
N ILE A 57 3.07 -4.13 3.48
CA ILE A 57 4.07 -4.29 2.44
C ILE A 57 4.31 -2.91 1.80
N VAL A 58 5.58 -2.57 1.58
CA VAL A 58 6.01 -1.43 0.78
C VAL A 58 7.01 -1.93 -0.24
N THR A 59 6.75 -1.66 -1.52
CA THR A 59 7.68 -1.97 -2.61
C THR A 59 7.51 -0.97 -3.74
N GLU A 60 8.48 -0.89 -4.63
CA GLU A 60 8.25 -0.16 -5.88
C GLU A 60 7.31 -0.93 -6.79
N ARG A 61 6.47 -0.19 -7.51
CA ARG A 61 5.43 -0.73 -8.36
C ARG A 61 5.97 -1.69 -9.43
N ARG A 62 7.20 -1.50 -9.93
CA ARG A 62 7.85 -2.43 -10.87
C ARG A 62 8.00 -3.86 -10.34
N TRP A 63 8.03 -4.04 -9.02
CA TRP A 63 8.11 -5.35 -8.36
C TRP A 63 6.75 -5.97 -8.05
N VAL A 64 5.68 -5.35 -8.51
CA VAL A 64 4.31 -5.87 -8.40
C VAL A 64 3.86 -6.33 -9.77
N SER A 65 3.34 -7.55 -9.88
CA SER A 65 2.78 -8.09 -11.12
C SER A 65 1.41 -8.67 -10.88
N ARG A 66 0.60 -8.79 -11.94
CA ARG A 66 -0.69 -9.50 -11.85
C ARG A 66 -0.40 -10.98 -11.64
N ALA A 67 -1.12 -11.62 -10.73
CA ALA A 67 -1.04 -13.08 -10.60
C ALA A 67 -1.64 -13.74 -11.86
N PRO A 68 -0.87 -14.55 -12.63
CA PRO A 68 -1.41 -15.25 -13.79
C PRO A 68 -2.54 -16.20 -13.38
N GLY A 69 -3.70 -16.10 -14.04
CA GLY A 69 -4.90 -16.87 -13.68
C GLY A 69 -5.55 -16.46 -12.34
N GLY A 70 -5.02 -15.44 -11.67
CA GLY A 70 -5.55 -14.92 -10.40
C GLY A 70 -6.82 -14.08 -10.58
N ARG A 71 -7.52 -13.84 -9.46
CA ARG A 71 -8.72 -12.98 -9.44
C ARG A 71 -8.35 -11.51 -9.71
N PRO A 72 -9.29 -10.68 -10.18
CA PRO A 72 -9.08 -9.23 -10.26
C PRO A 72 -8.55 -8.67 -8.93
N GLY A 73 -7.44 -7.93 -9.00
CA GLY A 73 -6.77 -7.39 -7.80
C GLY A 73 -5.71 -8.30 -7.20
N GLN A 74 -5.66 -9.59 -7.52
CA GLN A 74 -4.61 -10.48 -7.03
C GLN A 74 -3.27 -10.18 -7.70
N VAL A 75 -2.23 -10.01 -6.88
CA VAL A 75 -0.88 -9.63 -7.31
C VAL A 75 0.18 -10.55 -6.75
N LEU A 76 1.29 -10.64 -7.45
CA LEU A 76 2.55 -11.18 -6.93
C LEU A 76 3.46 -10.00 -6.60
N VAL A 77 4.16 -10.09 -5.48
CA VAL A 77 5.03 -9.03 -4.96
C VAL A 77 6.44 -9.58 -4.78
N ALA A 78 7.43 -8.80 -5.20
CA ALA A 78 8.84 -9.08 -4.95
C ALA A 78 9.52 -7.86 -4.28
N ARG A 79 10.69 -8.10 -3.68
CA ARG A 79 11.54 -7.07 -3.07
C ARG A 79 10.77 -6.12 -2.15
N GLU A 80 10.00 -6.69 -1.24
CA GLU A 80 9.23 -5.94 -0.25
C GLU A 80 10.09 -5.55 0.97
N ARG A 81 9.83 -4.36 1.51
CA ARG A 81 10.01 -4.09 2.94
C ARG A 81 8.64 -4.17 3.62
N VAL A 82 8.63 -4.50 4.91
CA VAL A 82 7.41 -4.53 5.72
C VAL A 82 7.56 -3.54 6.86
N ILE A 83 6.53 -2.74 7.10
CA ILE A 83 6.45 -1.83 8.24
C ILE A 83 5.15 -2.09 9.01
N ALA A 84 5.21 -1.96 10.33
CA ALA A 84 4.06 -2.13 11.20
C ALA A 84 3.43 -0.77 11.53
N VAL A 85 2.12 -0.63 11.35
CA VAL A 85 1.36 0.61 11.64
C VAL A 85 0.02 0.29 12.31
N PRO A 86 -0.58 1.20 13.08
CA PRO A 86 -1.95 1.05 13.57
C PRO A 86 -2.96 0.98 12.41
N GLY A 87 -4.02 0.18 12.57
CA GLY A 87 -5.11 0.02 11.60
C GLY A 87 -6.28 1.02 11.78
N ASP A 88 -6.10 2.06 12.58
CA ASP A 88 -7.08 3.13 12.78
C ASP A 88 -7.00 4.19 11.66
N ALA A 89 -7.98 5.10 11.63
CA ALA A 89 -8.04 6.12 10.58
C ALA A 89 -6.83 7.06 10.67
N PRO A 90 -6.13 7.34 9.54
CA PRO A 90 -5.13 8.39 9.51
C PRO A 90 -5.72 9.74 9.95
N GLU A 91 -4.96 10.52 10.71
CA GLU A 91 -5.36 11.86 11.09
C GLU A 91 -5.50 12.74 9.84
N GLY A 92 -6.53 13.59 9.81
CA GLY A 92 -6.75 14.51 8.69
C GLY A 92 -7.14 13.85 7.37
N LEU A 93 -7.54 12.56 7.36
CA LEU A 93 -8.03 11.91 6.15
C LEU A 93 -9.28 12.63 5.62
N VAL A 94 -9.13 13.29 4.47
CA VAL A 94 -10.24 13.89 3.72
C VAL A 94 -10.49 13.04 2.48
N GLU A 95 -11.68 12.44 2.42
CA GLU A 95 -12.15 11.77 1.20
C GLU A 95 -12.62 12.83 0.19
N ARG A 96 -12.34 12.59 -1.08
CA ARG A 96 -12.87 13.40 -2.19
C ARG A 96 -13.61 12.46 -3.13
N ASP A 97 -14.81 12.86 -3.50
CA ASP A 97 -15.66 12.17 -4.47
C ASP A 97 -15.16 12.35 -5.91
#